data_AF-A0A9E3DJQ6-F1
#
_entry.id   AF-A0A9E3DJQ6-F1
#
_cell.length_a   1.000
_cell.length_b   1.000
_cell.length_c   1.000
_cell.angle_alpha   90.00
_cell.angle_beta   90.00
_cell.angle_gamma   90.00
#
_symmetry.space_group_name_H-M   'P 1'
#
loop_
_entity.id
_entity.type
_entity.pdbx_description
1 polymer ?
#
loop_
_entity_poly.entity_id
_entity_poly.type
_entity_poly.pdbx_seq_one_letter_code
_entity_poly.pdbx_strand_id
1 'polypeptide(L)'
;MKALPETYSIGPGPLTMIRIRPRPGNSRQGWLTAEGVMIPVALGRGGILANKREGDGGTPRGIFHPRKLWWRADRHPRPRTLLPVHAIKPEDAWCEDPNDRRYNRPIRL
;
A
#
# COMPACT_ATOMS: atom_id res chain seq x y z
N MET A 1 26.46 3.91 3.52
CA MET A 1 26.24 2.71 4.36
C MET A 1 24.75 2.68 4.71
N LYS A 2 23.90 1.70 4.40
CA LYS A 2 24.02 0.29 3.98
C LYS A 2 23.55 0.08 2.53
N ALA A 3 24.21 -0.80 1.80
CA ALA A 3 23.69 -1.33 0.55
C ALA A 3 22.34 -2.02 0.81
N LEU A 4 21.35 -1.75 -0.04
CA LEU A 4 20.12 -2.56 -0.08
C LEU A 4 20.56 -3.99 -0.42
N PRO A 5 20.14 -5.02 0.34
CA PRO A 5 20.51 -6.39 0.02
C PRO A 5 20.04 -6.71 -1.39
N GLU A 6 20.88 -7.46 -2.09
CA GLU A 6 20.68 -7.95 -3.45
C GLU A 6 19.24 -8.46 -3.62
N THR A 7 18.66 -8.03 -4.74
CA THR A 7 17.30 -8.31 -5.22
C THR A 7 16.71 -9.57 -4.62
N TYR A 8 15.71 -9.38 -3.75
CA TYR A 8 14.78 -10.41 -3.36
C TYR A 8 14.29 -11.15 -4.62
N SER A 9 14.75 -12.39 -4.78
CA SER A 9 14.40 -13.21 -5.92
C SER A 9 12.96 -13.67 -5.74
N ILE A 10 12.04 -12.91 -6.30
CA ILE A 10 10.64 -13.32 -6.44
C ILE A 10 10.65 -14.50 -7.41
N GLY A 11 10.00 -15.61 -7.05
CA GLY A 11 9.88 -16.78 -7.92
C GLY A 11 9.32 -16.42 -9.31
N PRO A 12 9.43 -17.31 -10.31
CA PRO A 12 9.12 -17.00 -11.71
C PRO A 12 7.64 -16.72 -12.01
N GLY A 13 6.75 -16.90 -11.03
CA GLY A 13 5.32 -16.67 -11.15
C GLY A 13 4.87 -15.29 -10.64
N PRO A 14 3.66 -14.82 -11.02
CA PRO A 14 3.10 -13.62 -10.44
C PRO A 14 2.90 -13.81 -8.94
N LEU A 15 3.28 -12.81 -8.14
CA LEU A 15 3.06 -12.80 -6.71
C LEU A 15 1.57 -12.95 -6.42
N THR A 16 1.19 -14.03 -5.74
CA THR A 16 -0.22 -14.39 -5.53
C THR A 16 -0.79 -13.86 -4.21
N MET A 17 0.07 -13.66 -3.20
CA MET A 17 -0.37 -13.28 -1.86
C MET A 17 0.70 -12.47 -1.12
N ILE A 18 0.27 -11.37 -0.52
CA ILE A 18 1.03 -10.63 0.47
C ILE A 18 0.35 -10.85 1.82
N ARG A 19 1.08 -11.34 2.83
CA ARG A 19 0.58 -11.45 4.19
C ARG A 19 1.20 -10.38 5.07
N ILE A 20 0.37 -9.70 5.84
CA ILE A 20 0.81 -8.73 6.83
C ILE A 20 0.42 -9.26 8.22
N ARG A 21 1.38 -9.31 9.14
CA ARG A 21 1.18 -9.73 10.53
C ARG A 21 1.75 -8.69 11.48
N PRO A 22 1.12 -8.43 12.64
CA PRO A 22 1.69 -7.53 13.65
C PRO A 22 2.92 -8.18 14.30
N ARG A 23 3.88 -7.35 14.68
CA ARG A 23 5.06 -7.78 15.44
C ARG A 23 4.65 -7.98 16.91
N PRO A 24 5.04 -9.10 17.56
CA PRO A 24 4.83 -9.28 18.99
C PRO A 24 5.45 -8.13 19.80
N GLY A 25 4.73 -7.64 20.81
CA GLY A 25 5.17 -6.55 21.68
C GLY A 25 5.06 -5.14 21.10
N ASN A 26 4.81 -4.96 19.79
CA ASN A 26 4.54 -3.64 19.22
C ASN A 26 3.54 -3.73 18.07
N SER A 27 2.28 -3.40 18.34
CA SER A 27 1.18 -3.44 17.37
C SER A 27 1.27 -2.43 16.23
N ARG A 28 2.17 -1.44 16.34
CA ARG A 28 2.41 -0.41 15.31
C ARG A 28 3.48 -0.83 14.29
N GLN A 29 4.05 -2.01 14.47
CA GLN A 29 5.02 -2.61 13.56
C GLN A 29 4.51 -3.97 13.12
N GLY A 30 4.91 -4.40 11.94
CA GLY A 30 4.55 -5.70 11.41
C GLY A 30 5.59 -6.26 10.45
N TRP A 31 5.27 -7.44 9.94
CA TRP A 31 6.03 -8.12 8.90
C TRP A 31 5.12 -8.32 7.70
N LEU A 32 5.59 -7.87 6.55
CA LEU A 32 5.08 -8.26 5.24
C LEU A 32 5.85 -9.50 4.80
N THR A 33 5.13 -10.56 4.44
CA THR A 33 5.71 -11.75 3.81
C THR A 33 5.10 -12.04 2.44
N ALA A 34 5.94 -12.31 1.46
CA ALA A 34 5.55 -12.75 0.13
C ALA A 34 6.71 -13.47 -0.56
N GLU A 35 6.48 -14.63 -1.19
CA GLU A 35 7.49 -15.36 -1.99
C GLU A 35 8.86 -15.51 -1.28
N GLY A 36 8.87 -15.86 0.00
CA GLY A 36 10.10 -16.00 0.81
C GLY A 36 10.74 -14.69 1.28
N VAL A 37 10.22 -13.54 0.84
CA VAL A 37 10.65 -12.21 1.27
C VAL A 37 9.95 -11.84 2.57
N MET A 38 10.71 -11.28 3.51
CA MET A 38 10.18 -10.69 4.73
C MET A 38 10.68 -9.25 4.87
N ILE A 39 9.73 -8.30 4.95
CA ILE A 39 10.03 -6.86 5.03
C ILE A 39 9.36 -6.29 6.29
N PRO A 40 10.07 -5.50 7.12
CA PRO A 40 9.45 -4.78 8.23
C PRO A 40 8.52 -3.69 7.69
N VAL A 41 7.31 -3.59 8.23
CA VAL A 41 6.31 -2.61 7.82
C VAL A 41 5.75 -1.83 9.00
N ALA A 42 5.30 -0.61 8.73
CA ALA A 42 4.53 0.18 9.68
C ALA A 42 3.06 -0.28 9.66
N LEU A 43 2.44 -0.30 10.84
CA LEU A 43 1.00 -0.46 11.02
C LEU A 43 0.43 0.80 11.65
N GLY A 44 -0.88 0.99 11.50
CA GLY A 44 -1.58 2.09 12.14
C GLY A 44 -1.32 2.14 13.65
N ARG A 45 -1.37 3.34 14.25
CA ARG A 45 -1.15 3.54 15.69
C ARG A 45 -2.07 2.69 16.59
N GLY A 46 -3.26 2.35 16.09
CA GLY A 46 -4.24 1.47 16.74
C GLY A 46 -4.04 -0.02 16.45
N GLY A 47 -2.98 -0.39 15.73
CA GLY A 47 -2.73 -1.76 15.29
C GLY A 47 -3.70 -2.23 14.21
N ILE A 48 -3.88 -3.55 14.09
CA ILE A 48 -4.80 -4.15 13.13
C ILE A 48 -6.20 -4.24 13.74
N LEU A 49 -7.20 -3.62 13.10
CA LEU A 49 -8.57 -3.53 13.61
C LEU A 49 -9.57 -4.20 12.66
N ALA A 50 -10.46 -5.02 13.22
CA ALA A 50 -11.58 -5.61 12.47
C ALA A 50 -12.66 -4.57 12.14
N ASN A 51 -12.96 -3.69 13.09
CA ASN A 51 -14.04 -2.71 13.00
C ASN A 51 -13.47 -1.32 12.74
N LYS A 52 -12.61 -1.21 11.71
CA LYS A 52 -11.91 0.03 11.34
C LYS A 52 -12.91 1.13 11.00
N ARG A 53 -12.70 2.33 11.55
CA ARG A 53 -13.43 3.57 11.22
C ARG A 53 -12.47 4.68 10.87
N GLU A 54 -12.88 5.63 10.04
CA GLU A 54 -12.05 6.79 9.74
C GLU A 54 -11.58 7.50 11.02
N GLY A 55 -10.33 7.97 11.02
CA GLY A 55 -9.73 8.66 12.18
C GLY A 55 -9.23 7.78 13.33
N ASP A 56 -9.62 6.50 13.43
CA ASP A 56 -9.19 5.62 14.55
C ASP A 56 -7.69 5.23 14.53
N GLY A 57 -7.01 5.48 13.41
CA GLY A 57 -5.60 5.17 13.23
C GLY A 57 -5.26 3.68 13.14
N GLY A 58 -6.21 2.79 12.86
CA GLY A 58 -5.96 1.36 12.65
C GLY A 58 -5.54 0.98 11.22
N THR A 59 -4.94 -0.19 11.06
CA THR A 59 -4.85 -0.90 9.77
C THR A 59 -6.04 -1.86 9.68
N PRO A 60 -6.87 -1.84 8.62
CA PRO A 60 -8.04 -2.69 8.55
C PRO A 60 -7.65 -4.17 8.42
N ARG A 61 -8.30 -5.04 9.20
CA ARG A 61 -8.18 -6.49 9.09
C ARG A 61 -9.03 -6.98 7.92
N GLY A 62 -8.44 -7.75 7.01
CA GLY A 62 -9.19 -8.36 5.92
C GLY A 62 -8.29 -8.83 4.78
N ILE A 63 -8.94 -9.30 3.72
CA ILE A 63 -8.29 -9.62 2.44
C ILE A 63 -8.64 -8.49 1.48
N PHE A 64 -7.61 -7.87 0.90
CA PHE A 64 -7.74 -6.74 -0.01
C PHE A 64 -7.06 -7.05 -1.33
N HIS A 65 -7.63 -6.55 -2.42
CA HIS A 65 -7.07 -6.69 -3.76
C HIS A 65 -6.63 -5.32 -4.26
N PRO A 66 -5.35 -5.12 -4.60
CA PRO A 66 -4.91 -3.89 -5.25
C PRO A 66 -5.70 -3.66 -6.56
N ARG A 67 -6.20 -2.45 -6.77
CA ARG A 67 -7.12 -2.15 -7.89
C ARG A 67 -6.44 -1.41 -9.06
N LYS A 68 -5.59 -0.44 -8.74
CA LYS A 68 -4.93 0.43 -9.72
C LYS A 68 -3.68 1.02 -9.08
N LEU A 69 -2.64 1.25 -9.88
CA LEU A 69 -1.44 1.96 -9.49
C LEU A 69 -1.43 3.36 -10.12
N TRP A 70 -1.26 4.39 -9.31
CA TRP A 70 -1.01 5.76 -9.78
C TRP A 70 0.49 6.02 -9.60
N TRP A 71 1.19 6.46 -10.66
CA TRP A 71 2.63 6.63 -10.62
C TRP A 71 3.08 8.01 -11.09
N ARG A 72 4.15 8.50 -10.48
CA ARG A 72 4.81 9.75 -10.84
C ARG A 72 5.78 9.55 -11.99
N ALA A 73 5.28 9.72 -13.21
CA ALA A 73 6.08 9.56 -14.44
C ALA A 73 7.22 10.59 -14.54
N ASP A 74 7.08 11.72 -13.86
CA ASP A 74 8.09 12.78 -13.74
C ASP A 74 9.25 12.42 -12.80
N ARG A 75 9.09 11.41 -11.93
CA ARG A 75 10.11 11.02 -10.93
C ARG A 75 10.70 9.64 -11.14
N HIS A 76 9.92 8.71 -11.70
CA HIS A 76 10.32 7.30 -11.80
C HIS A 76 9.89 6.67 -13.13
N PRO A 77 10.64 5.70 -13.65
CA PRO A 77 10.24 4.93 -14.82
C PRO A 77 8.92 4.18 -14.56
N ARG A 78 8.21 3.86 -15.63
CA ARG A 78 6.94 3.13 -15.54
C ARG A 78 7.14 1.79 -14.80
N PRO A 79 6.40 1.51 -13.71
CA PRO A 79 6.53 0.27 -12.97
C PRO A 79 6.12 -0.96 -13.80
N ARG A 80 6.88 -2.05 -13.68
CA ARG A 80 6.48 -3.36 -14.22
C ARG A 80 5.47 -4.00 -13.28
N THR A 81 4.21 -4.06 -13.69
CA THR A 81 3.11 -4.60 -12.87
C THR A 81 1.96 -5.10 -13.73
N LEU A 82 1.14 -5.99 -13.17
CA LEU A 82 -0.12 -6.45 -13.77
C LEU A 82 -1.31 -5.54 -13.44
N LEU A 83 -1.13 -4.56 -12.55
CA LEU A 83 -2.21 -3.63 -12.21
C LEU A 83 -2.45 -2.64 -13.35
N PRO A 84 -3.69 -2.18 -13.56
CA PRO A 84 -3.94 -0.98 -14.35
C PRO A 84 -3.11 0.18 -13.80
N VAL A 85 -2.42 0.90 -14.67
CA VAL A 85 -1.48 1.96 -14.26
C VAL A 85 -1.92 3.31 -14.83
N HIS A 86 -1.97 4.35 -13.99
CA HIS A 86 -2.30 5.74 -14.36
C HIS A 86 -1.15 6.70 -14.03
N ALA A 87 -0.67 7.48 -15.02
CA ALA A 87 0.38 8.46 -14.79
C ALA A 87 -0.25 9.68 -14.11
N ILE A 88 0.25 10.06 -12.94
CA ILE A 88 -0.21 11.25 -12.22
C ILE A 88 0.14 12.48 -13.04
N LYS A 89 -0.87 13.29 -13.35
CA LYS A 89 -0.75 14.60 -14.02
C LYS A 89 -0.89 15.74 -13.01
N PRO A 90 -0.43 16.97 -13.33
CA PRO A 90 -0.57 18.12 -12.43
C PRO A 90 -2.03 18.43 -12.02
N GLU A 91 -2.98 18.19 -12.93
CA GLU A 91 -4.42 18.37 -12.68
C GLU A 91 -5.09 17.25 -11.87
N ASP A 92 -4.41 16.12 -11.64
CA ASP A 92 -4.99 14.99 -10.93
C ASP A 92 -5.02 15.28 -9.42
N ALA A 93 -6.17 15.09 -8.78
CA ALA A 93 -6.30 15.18 -7.33
C ALA A 93 -7.19 14.07 -6.75
N TRP A 94 -7.14 13.92 -5.43
CA TRP A 94 -8.01 13.02 -4.68
C TRP A 94 -8.84 13.85 -3.71
N CYS A 95 -10.16 13.61 -3.69
CA CYS A 95 -11.04 14.36 -2.81
C CYS A 95 -10.96 13.83 -1.38
N GLU A 96 -10.39 14.64 -0.49
CA GLU A 96 -10.24 14.35 0.95
C GLU A 96 -11.33 15.04 1.81
N ASP A 97 -12.21 15.86 1.23
CA ASP A 97 -13.31 16.51 1.96
C ASP A 97 -14.46 15.53 2.23
N PRO A 98 -14.76 15.18 3.50
CA PRO A 98 -15.83 14.25 3.84
C PRO A 98 -17.24 14.80 3.53
N ASN A 99 -17.40 16.11 3.33
CA ASN A 99 -18.68 16.72 2.98
C ASN A 99 -18.93 16.79 1.46
N ASP A 100 -17.92 16.51 0.63
CA ASP A 100 -18.09 16.47 -0.82
C ASP A 100 -18.62 15.09 -1.25
N ARG A 101 -19.59 15.07 -2.18
CA ARG A 101 -20.12 13.83 -2.77
C ARG A 101 -19.07 12.96 -3.46
N ARG A 102 -17.91 13.54 -3.78
CA ARG A 102 -16.76 12.89 -4.40
C ARG A 102 -15.72 12.42 -3.38
N TYR A 103 -16.01 12.48 -2.07
CA TYR A 103 -15.12 11.98 -1.03
C TYR A 103 -14.55 10.59 -1.37
N ASN A 104 -13.24 10.43 -1.19
CA ASN A 104 -12.49 9.23 -1.56
C ASN A 104 -12.59 8.82 -3.04
N ARG A 105 -12.62 9.81 -3.95
CA ARG A 105 -12.61 9.59 -5.40
C ARG A 105 -11.58 10.47 -6.10
N PRO A 106 -11.07 10.03 -7.26
CA PRO A 106 -10.25 10.88 -8.11
C PRO A 106 -11.08 12.04 -8.67
N ILE A 107 -10.48 13.22 -8.67
CA ILE A 107 -11.04 14.45 -9.24
C ILE A 107 -9.98 15.11 -10.13
N ARG A 108 -10.42 16.10 -10.90
CA ARG A 108 -9.56 17.00 -11.65
C ARG A 108 -9.66 18.39 -11.03
N LEU A 109 -8.52 19.04 -10.80
CA LEU A 109 -8.44 20.45 -10.40
C LEU A 109 -8.71 21.38 -11.58
#